data_AF-A0A7W1FQU8-F1
#
_entry.id   AF-A0A7W1FQU8-F1
#
_cell.length_a   1.000
_cell.length_b   1.000
_cell.length_c   1.000
_cell.angle_alpha   90.00
_cell.angle_beta   90.00
_cell.angle_gamma   90.00
#
_symmetry.space_group_name_H-M   'P 1'
#
loop_
_entity.id
_entity.type
_entity.pdbx_description
1 polymer ?
#
loop_
_entity_poly.entity_id
_entity_poly.type
_entity_poly.pdbx_seq_one_letter_code
_entity_poly.pdbx_strand_id
1 'polypeptide(L)'
;MYLASDYIHPFKDAGGSPARCRVRIYLPDDILDAPVVVCSELPNNAGGSITNSAETIAAGVIRANELPTPLVWIEHWPQETTGVEETFELVAFSSYEVVQRAPYLGETRAWIGEPTWKPLDRTSVEVLVSDKV
;
A
#
# COMPACT_ATOMS: atom_id res chain seq x y z
N MET A 1 14.70 10.02 4.99
CA MET A 1 13.32 9.56 5.02
C MET A 1 12.69 10.02 6.30
N TYR A 2 11.54 10.68 6.20
CA TYR A 2 10.71 11.02 7.36
C TYR A 2 9.29 10.49 7.19
N LEU A 3 8.66 10.11 8.30
CA LEU A 3 7.25 9.68 8.31
C LEU A 3 6.36 10.91 8.08
N ALA A 4 5.81 11.03 6.89
CA ALA A 4 4.96 12.15 6.48
C ALA A 4 3.48 11.94 6.85
N SER A 5 3.01 10.68 6.84
CA SER A 5 1.61 10.36 7.14
C SER A 5 1.47 8.96 7.74
N ASP A 6 0.53 8.80 8.68
CA ASP A 6 0.20 7.54 9.33
C ASP A 6 -1.30 7.53 9.67
N TYR A 7 -2.09 6.72 8.96
CA TYR A 7 -3.54 6.73 9.09
C TYR A 7 -4.18 5.38 8.72
N ILE A 8 -5.43 5.20 9.14
CA ILE A 8 -6.27 4.08 8.70
C ILE A 8 -6.94 4.47 7.38
N HIS A 9 -6.59 3.78 6.30
CA HIS A 9 -7.17 3.99 4.97
C HIS A 9 -8.41 3.11 4.79
N PRO A 10 -9.61 3.69 4.62
CA PRO A 10 -10.79 2.93 4.24
C PRO A 10 -10.74 2.60 2.75
N PHE A 11 -11.11 1.37 2.40
CA PHE A 11 -11.29 0.95 1.01
C PHE A 11 -12.50 0.04 0.87
N LYS A 12 -12.83 -0.33 -0.37
CA LYS A 12 -13.80 -1.38 -0.67
C LYS A 12 -13.09 -2.54 -1.32
N ASP A 13 -13.28 -3.73 -0.76
CA ASP A 13 -12.72 -4.94 -1.34
C ASP A 13 -13.36 -5.29 -2.69
N ALA A 14 -12.86 -6.34 -3.35
CA ALA A 14 -13.41 -6.81 -4.62
C ALA A 14 -14.93 -7.06 -4.57
N GLY A 15 -15.49 -7.50 -3.44
CA GLY A 15 -16.93 -7.70 -3.25
C GLY A 15 -17.73 -6.42 -2.99
N GLY A 16 -17.07 -5.28 -2.78
CA GLY A 16 -17.70 -4.01 -2.40
C GLY A 16 -17.94 -3.87 -0.90
N SER A 17 -17.47 -4.80 -0.09
CA SER A 17 -17.57 -4.68 1.37
C SER A 17 -16.58 -3.63 1.87
N PRO A 18 -16.97 -2.84 2.88
CA PRO A 18 -16.04 -1.94 3.56
C PRO A 18 -14.88 -2.71 4.18
N ALA A 19 -13.67 -2.25 3.90
CA ALA A 19 -12.42 -2.80 4.42
C ALA A 19 -11.50 -1.65 4.87
N ARG A 20 -10.44 -1.98 5.60
CA ARG A 20 -9.50 -0.98 6.11
C ARG A 20 -8.10 -1.56 6.29
N CYS A 21 -7.10 -0.73 6.02
CA CYS A 21 -5.70 -1.02 6.29
C CYS A 21 -5.03 0.19 6.96
N ARG A 22 -3.84 0.02 7.53
CA ARG A 22 -3.02 1.15 7.99
C ARG A 22 -2.03 1.52 6.89
N VAL A 23 -1.97 2.80 6.54
CA VAL A 23 -1.04 3.35 5.57
C VAL A 23 -0.05 4.24 6.29
N ARG A 24 1.24 3.96 6.10
CA ARG A 24 2.34 4.84 6.51
C ARG A 24 3.09 5.30 5.26
N ILE A 25 3.29 6.60 5.13
CA ILE A 25 3.97 7.22 3.99
C ILE A 25 5.25 7.86 4.50
N TYR A 26 6.37 7.42 3.93
CA TYR A 26 7.69 7.98 4.17
C TYR A 26 8.12 8.76 2.93
N LEU A 27 8.44 10.03 3.13
CA LEU A 27 8.94 10.89 2.06
C LEU A 27 10.46 11.03 2.21
N PRO A 28 11.18 11.08 1.08
CA PRO A 28 12.62 11.29 1.10
C PRO A 28 12.96 12.76 1.36
N ASP A 29 14.11 12.99 1.98
CA ASP A 29 14.67 14.34 2.13
C ASP A 29 15.30 14.85 0.83
N ASP A 30 15.80 13.93 0.00
CA ASP A 30 16.21 14.20 -1.37
C ASP A 30 15.05 13.92 -2.34
N ILE A 31 14.67 14.94 -3.10
CA ILE A 31 13.58 14.87 -4.10
C ILE A 31 13.83 13.84 -5.22
N LEU A 32 15.06 13.35 -5.36
CA LEU A 32 15.43 12.32 -6.34
C LEU A 32 15.12 10.90 -5.88
N ASP A 33 15.01 10.65 -4.58
CA ASP A 33 14.63 9.35 -4.05
C ASP A 33 13.11 9.14 -4.17
N ALA A 34 12.65 7.89 -4.18
CA ALA A 34 11.22 7.56 -4.30
C ALA A 34 10.53 7.53 -2.93
N PRO A 35 9.25 7.95 -2.80
CA PRO A 35 8.46 7.71 -1.60
C PRO A 35 8.36 6.22 -1.27
N VAL A 36 8.26 5.91 0.02
CA VAL A 36 7.97 4.55 0.51
C VAL A 36 6.61 4.54 1.19
N VAL A 37 5.73 3.64 0.73
CA VAL A 37 4.41 3.41 1.33
C VAL A 37 4.39 2.03 1.95
N VAL A 38 4.12 1.97 3.25
CA VAL A 38 3.87 0.71 3.97
C VAL A 38 2.37 0.56 4.19
N CYS A 39 1.76 -0.36 3.45
CA CYS A 39 0.37 -0.77 3.60
C CYS A 39 0.30 -1.99 4.52
N SER A 40 -0.23 -1.82 5.73
CA SER A 40 -0.31 -2.86 6.74
C SER A 40 -1.74 -3.39 6.89
N GLU A 41 -1.88 -4.71 6.90
CA GLU A 41 -3.15 -5.36 7.22
C GLU A 41 -3.51 -5.08 8.68
N LEU A 42 -4.82 -5.00 8.97
CA LEU A 42 -5.31 -4.81 10.33
C LEU A 42 -5.95 -6.10 10.87
N PRO A 43 -5.68 -6.50 12.13
CA PRO A 43 -6.28 -7.71 12.72
C PRO A 43 -7.81 -7.67 12.79
N ASN A 44 -8.39 -6.47 12.68
CA ASN A 44 -9.83 -6.23 12.72
C ASN A 44 -10.37 -5.70 11.37
N ASN A 45 -9.68 -5.96 10.26
CA ASN A 45 -10.23 -5.74 8.93
C ASN A 45 -11.28 -6.84 8.65
N ALA A 46 -12.53 -6.43 8.48
CA ALA A 46 -13.66 -7.35 8.27
C ALA A 46 -13.92 -7.64 6.78
N GLY A 47 -13.29 -6.88 5.88
CA GLY A 47 -13.42 -7.07 4.43
C GLY A 47 -12.24 -7.84 3.85
N GLY A 48 -12.09 -7.76 2.52
CA GLY A 48 -10.99 -8.38 1.79
C GLY A 48 -9.60 -7.90 2.22
N SER A 49 -8.61 -8.77 2.00
CA SER A 49 -7.22 -8.50 2.34
C SER A 49 -6.62 -7.35 1.54
N ILE A 50 -5.56 -6.76 2.08
CA ILE A 50 -4.76 -5.75 1.38
C ILE A 50 -4.21 -6.28 0.06
N THR A 51 -3.76 -7.53 0.01
CA THR A 51 -3.18 -8.16 -1.19
C THR A 51 -4.19 -8.26 -2.32
N ASN A 52 -5.42 -8.65 -2.02
CA ASN A 52 -6.48 -8.76 -3.03
C ASN A 52 -6.99 -7.41 -3.53
N SER A 53 -6.58 -6.32 -2.88
CA SER A 53 -7.05 -4.96 -3.17
C SER A 53 -5.90 -3.99 -3.45
N ALA A 54 -4.67 -4.50 -3.65
CA ALA A 54 -3.45 -3.72 -3.68
C ALA A 54 -3.50 -2.57 -4.67
N GLU A 55 -4.01 -2.80 -5.88
CA GLU A 55 -4.10 -1.78 -6.93
C GLU A 55 -5.09 -0.66 -6.57
N THR A 56 -6.21 -1.02 -5.94
CA THR A 56 -7.22 -0.02 -5.54
C THR A 56 -6.76 0.82 -4.37
N ILE A 57 -6.13 0.18 -3.39
CA ILE A 57 -5.56 0.85 -2.22
C ILE A 57 -4.44 1.78 -2.69
N ALA A 58 -3.51 1.29 -3.51
CA ALA A 58 -2.42 2.10 -4.04
C ALA A 58 -2.93 3.27 -4.89
N ALA A 59 -3.90 3.04 -5.79
CA ALA A 59 -4.54 4.12 -6.54
C ALA A 59 -5.17 5.19 -5.62
N GLY A 60 -5.86 4.73 -4.56
CA GLY A 60 -6.48 5.59 -3.56
C GLY A 60 -5.47 6.42 -2.78
N VAL A 61 -4.39 5.80 -2.32
CA VAL A 61 -3.31 6.43 -1.55
C VAL A 61 -2.54 7.44 -2.41
N ILE A 62 -2.13 7.07 -3.63
CA ILE A 62 -1.42 7.95 -4.56
C ILE A 62 -2.25 9.20 -4.83
N ARG A 63 -3.53 9.02 -5.19
CA ARG A 63 -4.42 10.14 -5.53
C ARG A 63 -4.72 11.03 -4.33
N ALA A 64 -4.96 10.44 -3.15
CA ALA A 64 -5.36 11.20 -1.97
C ALA A 64 -4.21 12.02 -1.37
N ASN A 65 -2.96 11.60 -1.57
CA ASN A 65 -1.77 12.25 -1.01
C ASN A 65 -0.91 12.92 -2.10
N GLU A 66 -1.38 12.97 -3.34
CA GLU A 66 -0.67 13.54 -4.50
C GLU A 66 0.78 13.03 -4.61
N LEU A 67 0.99 11.72 -4.35
CA LEU A 67 2.33 11.15 -4.26
C LEU A 67 3.03 11.15 -5.62
N PRO A 68 4.32 11.49 -5.68
CA PRO A 68 5.10 11.30 -6.89
C PRO A 68 5.23 9.80 -7.18
N THR A 69 5.20 9.46 -8.47
CA THR A 69 5.31 8.09 -8.97
C THR A 69 6.49 7.97 -9.94
N PRO A 70 7.22 6.85 -9.96
CA PRO A 70 6.96 5.61 -9.21
C PRO A 70 7.29 5.74 -7.71
N LEU A 71 6.70 4.86 -6.90
CA LEU A 71 6.95 4.76 -5.46
C LEU A 71 7.26 3.31 -5.06
N VAL A 72 7.89 3.14 -3.90
CA VAL A 72 8.12 1.83 -3.29
C VAL A 72 6.88 1.46 -2.47
N TRP A 73 6.19 0.38 -2.84
CA TRP A 73 5.05 -0.13 -2.09
C TRP A 73 5.43 -1.39 -1.33
N ILE A 74 5.17 -1.40 -0.03
CA ILE A 74 5.44 -2.53 0.85
C ILE A 74 4.11 -2.97 1.46
N GLU A 75 3.72 -4.21 1.19
CA GLU A 75 2.69 -4.88 1.98
C GLU A 75 3.31 -5.42 3.26
N HIS A 76 2.61 -5.21 4.37
CA HIS A 76 3.04 -5.64 5.69
C HIS A 76 1.92 -6.43 6.36
N TRP A 77 2.23 -7.64 6.79
CA TRP A 77 1.33 -8.53 7.50
C TRP A 77 1.83 -8.72 8.93
N PRO A 78 1.26 -7.99 9.91
CA PRO A 78 1.59 -8.16 11.32
C PRO A 78 1.29 -9.57 11.80
N GLN A 79 2.07 -10.09 12.75
CA GLN A 79 1.85 -11.40 13.35
C GLN A 79 0.41 -11.54 13.91
N GLU A 80 -0.16 -10.46 14.42
CA GLU A 80 -1.52 -10.42 14.98
C GLU A 80 -2.61 -10.65 13.93
N THR A 81 -2.30 -10.54 12.63
CA THR A 81 -3.25 -10.75 11.53
C THR A 81 -3.27 -12.19 11.03
N THR A 82 -2.14 -12.89 11.07
CA THR A 82 -1.98 -14.23 10.48
C THR A 82 -1.80 -15.33 11.52
N GLY A 83 -1.40 -14.98 12.76
CA GLY A 83 -1.01 -15.95 13.79
C GLY A 83 0.36 -16.60 13.53
N VAL A 84 1.08 -16.18 12.49
CA VAL A 84 2.45 -16.60 12.16
C VAL A 84 3.41 -15.41 12.25
N GLU A 85 4.70 -15.62 11.96
CA GLU A 85 5.68 -14.54 11.95
C GLU A 85 5.27 -13.40 10.99
N GLU A 86 5.63 -12.17 11.38
CA GLU A 86 5.40 -10.98 10.56
C GLU A 86 6.08 -11.11 9.19
N THR A 87 5.41 -10.67 8.13
CA THR A 87 5.97 -10.70 6.77
C THR A 87 5.86 -9.35 6.07
N PHE A 88 6.78 -9.13 5.13
CA PHE A 88 6.74 -8.01 4.20
C PHE A 88 6.91 -8.48 2.77
N GLU A 89 6.19 -7.84 1.86
CA GLU A 89 6.31 -8.04 0.43
C GLU A 89 6.55 -6.70 -0.25
N LEU A 90 7.60 -6.61 -1.07
CA LEU A 90 7.77 -5.54 -2.03
C LEU A 90 6.79 -5.77 -3.17
N VAL A 91 5.95 -4.78 -3.45
CA VAL A 91 4.97 -4.82 -4.54
C VAL A 91 5.39 -3.88 -5.65
N ALA A 92 5.57 -4.43 -6.85
CA ALA A 92 5.82 -3.66 -8.07
C ALA A 92 4.57 -3.71 -8.95
N PHE A 93 4.06 -2.53 -9.32
CA PHE A 93 2.93 -2.40 -10.22
C PHE A 93 3.39 -2.20 -11.67
N SER A 94 2.70 -2.81 -12.63
CA SER A 94 3.04 -2.67 -14.07
C SER A 94 2.83 -1.25 -14.63
N SER A 95 2.09 -0.40 -13.91
CA SER A 95 1.91 1.02 -14.14
C SER A 95 1.49 1.70 -12.84
N TYR A 96 1.89 2.95 -12.64
CA TYR A 96 1.43 3.80 -11.53
C TYR A 96 0.38 4.82 -11.96
N GLU A 97 -0.04 4.81 -13.23
CA GLU A 97 -1.11 5.67 -13.73
C GLU A 97 -2.44 5.30 -13.06
N VAL A 98 -3.04 6.29 -12.39
CA VAL A 98 -4.34 6.11 -11.75
C VAL A 98 -5.45 6.25 -12.79
N VAL A 99 -6.08 5.13 -13.14
CA VAL A 99 -7.20 5.08 -14.08
C VAL A 99 -8.52 4.83 -13.35
N GLN A 100 -9.61 5.43 -13.83
CA GLN A 100 -10.96 5.06 -13.39
C GLN A 100 -11.48 3.92 -14.26
N ARG A 101 -11.92 2.82 -13.65
CA ARG A 101 -12.59 1.73 -14.38
C ARG A 101 -14.10 1.85 -14.23
N ALA A 102 -14.80 1.68 -15.37
CA ALA A 102 -16.25 1.66 -15.50
C ALA A 102 -16.88 0.65 -14.52
N PRO A 103 -18.14 0.87 -14.11
CA PRO A 103 -18.60 0.43 -12.80
C PRO A 103 -18.49 -1.08 -12.61
N TYR A 104 -17.70 -1.49 -11.62
CA TYR A 104 -17.73 -2.84 -11.07
C TYR A 104 -18.70 -2.83 -9.90
N LEU A 105 -19.74 -3.69 -9.94
CA LEU A 105 -20.83 -3.69 -8.97
C LEU A 105 -21.54 -2.33 -8.81
N GLY A 106 -21.63 -1.54 -9.89
CA GLY A 106 -22.31 -0.23 -9.86
C GLY A 106 -21.46 0.94 -9.33
N GLU A 107 -20.19 0.72 -9.03
CA GLU A 107 -19.30 1.75 -8.50
C GLU A 107 -18.06 1.97 -9.36
N THR A 108 -17.73 3.23 -9.60
CA THR A 108 -16.47 3.61 -10.26
C THR A 108 -15.34 3.52 -9.25
N ARG A 109 -14.29 2.77 -9.59
CA ARG A 109 -13.11 2.60 -8.73
C ARG A 109 -11.84 3.03 -9.46
N ALA A 110 -10.92 3.61 -8.69
CA ALA A 110 -9.58 3.90 -9.17
C ALA A 110 -8.72 2.64 -9.09
N TRP A 111 -7.85 2.45 -10.08
CA TRP A 111 -6.98 1.29 -10.21
C TRP A 111 -5.62 1.74 -10.77
N ILE A 112 -4.55 1.00 -10.50
CA ILE A 112 -3.24 1.14 -11.15
C ILE A 112 -2.84 -0.17 -11.84
N GLY A 113 -1.63 -0.30 -12.38
CA GLY A 113 -1.20 -1.53 -13.05
C GLY A 113 -1.24 -2.77 -12.14
N GLU A 114 -1.20 -3.94 -12.77
CA GLU A 114 -1.19 -5.23 -12.06
C GLU A 114 0.02 -5.35 -11.11
N PRO A 115 -0.17 -5.88 -9.90
CA PRO A 115 0.86 -6.05 -8.89
C PRO A 115 1.67 -7.34 -9.10
N THR A 116 2.93 -7.29 -8.70
CA THR A 116 3.81 -8.45 -8.54
C THR A 116 4.51 -8.35 -7.19
N TRP A 117 4.56 -9.47 -6.46
CA TRP A 117 5.08 -9.53 -5.10
C TRP A 117 6.43 -10.21 -5.05
N LYS A 118 7.30 -9.69 -4.19
CA LYS A 118 8.57 -10.30 -3.84
C LYS A 118 8.78 -10.21 -2.33
N PRO A 119 9.16 -11.31 -1.66
CA PRO A 119 9.47 -11.29 -0.25
C PRO A 119 10.54 -10.26 0.10
N LEU A 120 10.33 -9.54 1.19
CA LEU A 120 11.23 -8.53 1.72
C LEU A 120 11.44 -8.79 3.21
N ASP A 121 12.70 -8.79 3.65
CA ASP A 121 13.01 -8.97 5.08
C ASP A 121 12.87 -7.65 5.86
N ARG A 122 12.71 -7.76 7.19
CA ARG A 122 12.57 -6.61 8.09
C ARG A 122 13.74 -5.62 7.97
N THR A 123 14.98 -6.11 7.85
CA THR A 123 16.17 -5.26 7.78
C THR A 123 16.13 -4.40 6.51
N SER A 124 15.74 -4.98 5.39
CA SER A 124 15.56 -4.27 4.13
C SER A 124 14.47 -3.19 4.25
N VAL A 125 13.35 -3.47 4.93
CA VAL A 125 12.30 -2.46 5.19
C VAL A 125 12.84 -1.32 6.04
N GLU A 126 13.57 -1.63 7.12
CA GLU A 126 14.16 -0.63 8.01
C GLU A 126 15.12 0.29 7.26
N VAL A 127 15.95 -0.24 6.37
CA VAL A 127 16.83 0.56 5.50
C VAL A 127 16.03 1.48 4.56
N LEU A 128 14.91 1.00 4.01
CA LEU A 128 14.08 1.79 3.09
C LEU A 128 13.33 2.93 3.79
N VAL A 129 12.92 2.76 5.06
CA VAL A 129 12.14 3.77 5.79
C VAL A 129 12.99 4.66 6.72
N SER A 130 14.26 4.31 6.93
CA SER A 130 15.19 5.11 7.72
C SER A 130 15.86 6.19 6.88
N ASP A 131 16.23 7.29 7.51
CA ASP A 131 17.18 8.22 6.93
C ASP A 131 18.52 7.50 6.68
N LYS A 132 19.09 7.68 5.48
CA LYS A 132 20.45 7.21 5.21
C LYS A 132 21.36 7.87 6.26
N VAL A 133 22.00 7.04 7.08
CA VAL A 133 22.99 7.47 8.11
C VAL A 133 24.12 8.25 7.48
#